data_AF-A0A2V5H2N7-F1
#
_entry.id   AF-A0A2V5H2N7-F1
#
_cell.length_a   1.000
_cell.length_b   1.000
_cell.length_c   1.000
_cell.angle_alpha   90.00
_cell.angle_beta   90.00
_cell.angle_gamma   90.00
#
_symmetry.space_group_name_H-M   'P 1'
#
loop_
_entity.id
_entity.type
_entity.pdbx_description
1 polymer ?
#
loop_
_entity_poly.entity_id
_entity_poly.type
_entity_poly.pdbx_seq_one_letter_code
_entity_poly.pdbx_strand_id
1 'polypeptide(L)'
;LLSRHDLVRTPEKQRTLLFEKSQPSTLQPTQFSRHVKRGLAGCLALCPRTHDLSIEYVSGGDTDVTILFNSNTRCLKIHEKYLRPDTAHELAPCFAYTMSHADHENSGPFFCDHIVEELYEQTLEQVIDPPDPVLVRSLRLAARDSLQLMPRMTSVAL
;
A
#
# COMPACT_ATOMS: atom_id res chain seq x y z
N LEU A 1 -18.43 8.03 30.66
CA LEU A 1 -18.47 9.50 30.82
C LEU A 1 -17.18 10.17 30.34
N LEU A 2 -15.99 9.65 30.69
CA LEU A 2 -14.70 10.23 30.25
C LEU A 2 -14.38 10.06 28.74
N SER A 3 -14.84 8.97 28.12
CA SER A 3 -14.74 8.78 26.65
C SER A 3 -15.64 9.72 25.83
N ARG A 4 -16.66 10.34 26.47
CA ARG A 4 -17.53 11.34 25.82
C ARG A 4 -16.86 12.72 25.69
N HIS A 5 -15.75 12.95 26.38
CA HIS A 5 -15.06 14.24 26.45
C HIS A 5 -13.64 14.15 25.85
N ASP A 6 -13.34 13.09 25.09
CA ASP A 6 -12.00 12.80 24.53
C ASP A 6 -10.84 12.72 25.54
N LEU A 7 -11.13 12.69 26.84
CA LEU A 7 -10.11 12.65 27.91
C LEU A 7 -9.42 11.28 28.03
N VAL A 8 -10.07 10.21 27.55
CA VAL A 8 -9.51 8.85 27.52
C VAL A 8 -9.82 8.22 26.17
N ARG A 9 -8.77 7.94 25.39
CA ARG A 9 -8.85 7.19 24.13
C ARG A 9 -8.48 5.74 24.35
N THR A 10 -9.11 4.85 23.58
CA THR A 10 -8.64 3.46 23.51
C THR A 10 -7.29 3.43 22.78
N PRO A 11 -6.42 2.43 23.05
CA PRO A 11 -5.15 2.27 22.34
C PRO A 11 -5.31 2.28 20.82
N GLU A 12 -6.33 1.61 20.29
CA GLU A 12 -6.67 1.60 18.86
C GLU A 12 -6.95 3.00 18.32
N LYS A 13 -7.86 3.76 18.97
CA LYS A 13 -8.17 5.13 18.55
C LYS A 13 -6.95 6.04 18.60
N GLN A 14 -6.08 5.85 19.60
CA GLN A 14 -4.85 6.62 19.70
C GLN A 14 -3.87 6.26 18.58
N ARG A 15 -3.71 4.98 18.24
CA ARG A 15 -2.88 4.55 17.10
C ARG A 15 -3.40 5.10 15.77
N THR A 16 -4.69 4.97 15.50
CA THR A 16 -5.32 5.54 14.30
C THR A 16 -5.07 7.05 14.22
N LEU A 17 -5.20 7.77 15.33
CA LEU A 17 -4.97 9.22 15.35
C LEU A 17 -3.50 9.60 15.16
N LEU A 18 -2.56 8.84 15.72
CA LEU A 18 -1.13 9.04 15.49
C LEU A 18 -0.79 8.82 14.02
N PHE A 19 -1.31 7.75 13.41
CA PHE A 19 -1.13 7.48 12.00
C PHE A 19 -1.79 8.55 11.11
N GLU A 20 -3.01 8.98 11.42
CA GLU A 20 -3.71 10.03 10.70
C GLU A 20 -2.93 11.36 10.71
N LYS A 21 -2.26 11.67 11.82
CA LYS A 21 -1.42 12.86 11.98
C LYS A 21 0.04 12.67 11.59
N SER A 22 0.40 11.50 11.06
CA SER A 22 1.78 11.22 10.67
C SER A 22 2.22 12.12 9.51
N GLN A 23 3.52 12.41 9.49
CA GLN A 23 4.11 13.32 8.52
C GLN A 23 4.20 12.67 7.14
N PRO A 24 4.11 13.45 6.05
CA PRO A 24 4.38 12.96 4.71
C PRO A 24 5.76 12.30 4.63
N SER A 25 5.86 11.24 3.83
CA SER A 25 7.10 10.53 3.58
C SER A 25 8.13 11.45 2.95
N THR A 26 9.36 11.38 3.44
CA THR A 26 10.52 12.13 2.90
C THR A 26 11.43 11.24 2.06
N LEU A 27 11.03 9.97 1.84
CA LEU A 27 11.82 9.01 1.07
C LEU A 27 11.96 9.45 -0.38
N GLN A 28 13.19 9.37 -0.87
CA GLN A 28 13.49 9.66 -2.27
C GLN A 28 12.91 8.56 -3.19
N PRO A 29 12.31 8.92 -4.34
CA PRO A 29 11.70 7.92 -5.22
C PRO A 29 12.72 6.94 -5.83
N THR A 30 12.66 5.68 -5.40
CA THR A 30 13.36 4.55 -6.03
C THR A 30 12.54 3.96 -7.18
N GLN A 31 13.15 3.13 -8.03
CA GLN A 31 12.42 2.39 -9.06
C GLN A 31 11.34 1.48 -8.46
N PHE A 32 11.64 0.81 -7.35
CA PHE A 32 10.69 0.01 -6.59
C PHE A 32 9.49 0.86 -6.12
N SER A 33 9.74 1.99 -5.45
CA SER A 33 8.67 2.87 -4.97
C SER A 33 7.81 3.42 -6.11
N ARG A 34 8.42 3.71 -7.28
CA ARG A 34 7.71 4.15 -8.49
C ARG A 34 6.82 3.05 -9.05
N HIS A 35 7.29 1.80 -9.05
CA HIS A 35 6.47 0.66 -9.44
C HIS A 35 5.29 0.47 -8.49
N VAL A 36 5.51 0.45 -7.17
CA VAL A 36 4.43 0.31 -6.17
C VAL A 36 3.39 1.41 -6.35
N LYS A 37 3.81 2.67 -6.45
CA LYS A 37 2.92 3.83 -6.65
C LYS A 37 2.08 3.70 -7.92
N ARG A 38 2.72 3.37 -9.05
CA ARG A 38 2.04 3.24 -10.34
C ARG A 38 1.10 2.03 -10.39
N GLY A 39 1.53 0.90 -9.85
CA GLY A 39 0.74 -0.32 -9.79
C GLY A 39 -0.51 -0.10 -8.96
N LEU A 40 -0.36 0.46 -7.77
CA LEU A 40 -1.50 0.74 -6.90
C LEU A 40 -2.47 1.74 -7.56
N ALA A 41 -1.97 2.82 -8.15
CA ALA A 41 -2.82 3.77 -8.88
C ALA A 41 -3.62 3.08 -10.01
N GLY A 42 -2.98 2.15 -10.74
CA GLY A 42 -3.66 1.34 -11.76
C GLY A 42 -4.75 0.44 -11.16
N CYS A 43 -4.47 -0.24 -10.06
CA CYS A 43 -5.45 -1.09 -9.38
C CYS A 43 -6.64 -0.29 -8.84
N LEU A 44 -6.39 0.87 -8.21
CA LEU A 44 -7.46 1.74 -7.69
C LEU A 44 -8.38 2.25 -8.79
N ALA A 45 -7.88 2.45 -10.01
CA ALA A 45 -8.68 2.88 -11.15
C ALA A 45 -9.69 1.80 -11.64
N LEU A 46 -9.54 0.54 -11.23
CA LEU A 46 -10.43 -0.55 -11.62
C LEU A 46 -11.81 -0.49 -10.94
N CYS A 47 -11.92 0.21 -9.80
CA CYS A 47 -13.17 0.31 -9.06
C CYS A 47 -13.62 1.78 -8.92
N PRO A 48 -14.88 2.12 -9.26
CA PRO A 48 -15.41 3.47 -9.08
C PRO A 48 -15.35 3.98 -7.64
N ARG A 49 -15.32 3.10 -6.63
CA ARG A 49 -15.22 3.52 -5.22
C ARG A 49 -13.82 3.99 -4.83
N THR A 50 -12.80 3.57 -5.57
CA THR A 50 -11.38 3.80 -5.28
C THR A 50 -10.66 4.70 -6.31
N HIS A 51 -11.23 4.91 -7.49
CA HIS A 51 -10.55 5.55 -8.62
C HIS A 51 -10.12 7.02 -8.40
N ASP A 52 -10.82 7.73 -7.52
CA ASP A 52 -10.65 9.16 -7.22
C ASP A 52 -10.05 9.40 -5.83
N LEU A 53 -9.50 8.35 -5.19
CA LEU A 53 -8.83 8.49 -3.91
C LEU A 53 -7.52 9.26 -4.05
N SER A 54 -7.30 10.22 -3.16
CA SER A 54 -5.96 10.80 -2.98
C SER A 54 -5.11 9.83 -2.17
N ILE A 55 -3.85 9.65 -2.57
CA ILE A 55 -2.90 8.78 -1.86
C ILE A 55 -1.82 9.64 -1.21
N GLU A 56 -1.65 9.49 0.09
CA GLU A 56 -0.55 10.09 0.85
C GLU A 56 0.33 8.99 1.44
N TYR A 57 1.62 9.01 1.11
CA TYR A 57 2.58 8.14 1.77
C TYR A 57 3.13 8.86 3.01
N VAL A 58 3.14 8.17 4.15
CA VAL A 58 3.42 8.78 5.46
C VAL A 58 4.39 7.96 6.31
N SER A 59 5.05 8.59 7.28
CA SER A 59 6.03 7.94 8.16
C SER A 59 5.44 6.92 9.14
N GLY A 60 4.13 6.94 9.35
CA GLY A 60 3.42 5.97 10.18
C GLY A 60 3.35 6.27 11.68
N GLY A 61 4.03 7.34 12.14
CA GLY A 61 3.89 7.86 13.52
C GLY A 61 4.19 6.83 14.62
N ASP A 62 5.16 5.95 14.39
CA ASP A 62 5.54 4.82 15.27
C ASP A 62 4.40 3.84 15.58
N THR A 63 3.46 3.70 14.65
CA THR A 63 2.35 2.74 14.76
C THR A 63 2.55 1.55 13.82
N ASP A 64 1.86 0.46 14.12
CA ASP A 64 1.78 -0.74 13.27
C ASP A 64 0.80 -0.59 12.09
N VAL A 65 0.01 0.49 12.09
CA VAL A 65 -0.98 0.79 11.04
C VAL A 65 -0.29 0.90 9.68
N THR A 66 -0.77 0.14 8.72
CA THR A 66 -0.23 0.06 7.35
C THR A 66 -0.93 1.04 6.41
N ILE A 67 -2.27 1.06 6.48
CA ILE A 67 -3.14 1.84 5.63
C ILE A 67 -4.24 2.44 6.50
N LEU A 68 -4.65 3.67 6.19
CA LEU A 68 -5.81 4.30 6.78
C LEU A 68 -6.58 5.09 5.73
N PHE A 69 -7.86 4.77 5.56
CA PHE A 69 -8.78 5.51 4.71
C PHE A 69 -9.60 6.52 5.53
N ASN A 70 -9.55 7.80 5.13
CA ASN A 70 -10.43 8.83 5.64
C ASN A 70 -11.54 9.10 4.62
N SER A 71 -12.78 8.72 4.96
CA SER A 71 -13.95 8.85 4.09
C SER A 71 -14.37 10.31 3.85
N ASN A 72 -14.10 11.21 4.80
CA ASN A 72 -14.47 12.63 4.68
C ASN A 72 -13.59 13.35 3.66
N THR A 73 -12.29 13.03 3.62
CA THR A 73 -11.34 13.65 2.69
C THR A 73 -11.07 12.80 1.44
N ARG A 74 -11.62 11.59 1.38
CA ARG A 74 -11.30 10.55 0.37
C ARG A 74 -9.78 10.35 0.22
N CYS A 75 -9.06 10.39 1.35
CA CYS A 75 -7.61 10.23 1.38
C CYS A 75 -7.25 8.86 1.95
N LEU A 76 -6.40 8.14 1.21
CA LEU A 76 -5.79 6.88 1.60
C LEU A 76 -4.35 7.15 2.04
N LYS A 77 -4.10 7.06 3.34
CA LYS A 77 -2.76 7.14 3.90
C LYS A 77 -2.12 5.77 3.89
N ILE A 78 -0.90 5.67 3.35
CA ILE A 78 -0.14 4.43 3.26
C ILE A 78 1.21 4.62 3.93
N HIS A 79 1.58 3.70 4.80
CA HIS A 79 2.86 3.77 5.48
C HIS A 79 4.01 3.60 4.48
N GLU A 80 5.01 4.47 4.57
CA GLU A 80 6.19 4.50 3.70
C GLU A 80 7.05 3.22 3.74
N LYS A 81 6.82 2.31 4.68
CA LYS A 81 7.45 0.99 4.75
C LYS A 81 7.21 0.16 3.48
N TYR A 82 6.10 0.41 2.76
CA TYR A 82 5.82 -0.20 1.46
C TYR A 82 6.61 0.42 0.30
N LEU A 83 7.37 1.50 0.52
CA LEU A 83 8.17 2.17 -0.51
C LEU A 83 9.64 1.71 -0.54
N ARG A 84 10.07 0.90 0.43
CA ARG A 84 11.41 0.31 0.47
C ARG A 84 11.30 -1.21 0.30
N PRO A 85 12.14 -1.85 -0.54
CA PRO A 85 12.09 -3.28 -0.74
C PRO A 85 12.19 -4.07 0.58
N ASP A 86 13.19 -3.77 1.41
CA ASP A 86 13.44 -4.52 2.66
C ASP A 86 12.21 -4.53 3.57
N THR A 87 11.70 -3.35 3.91
CA THR A 87 10.57 -3.25 4.84
C THR A 87 9.24 -3.65 4.21
N ALA A 88 9.09 -3.55 2.90
CA ALA A 88 7.88 -4.02 2.23
C ALA A 88 7.77 -5.55 2.29
N HIS A 89 8.89 -6.27 2.13
CA HIS A 89 8.92 -7.73 2.16
C HIS A 89 8.90 -8.32 3.58
N GLU A 90 9.27 -7.55 4.60
CA GLU A 90 8.98 -7.92 6.00
C GLU A 90 7.47 -8.03 6.26
N LEU A 91 6.66 -7.19 5.59
CA LEU A 91 5.21 -7.11 5.80
C LEU A 91 4.45 -8.04 4.86
N ALA A 92 4.94 -8.17 3.63
CA ALA A 92 4.38 -9.02 2.60
C ALA A 92 5.52 -9.86 2.01
N PRO A 93 5.88 -10.99 2.65
CA PRO A 93 6.97 -11.84 2.21
C PRO A 93 6.70 -12.42 0.83
N CYS A 94 7.73 -12.47 -0.04
CA CYS A 94 7.66 -13.26 -1.26
C CYS A 94 8.92 -14.08 -1.49
N PHE A 95 8.72 -15.27 -2.05
CA PHE A 95 9.78 -16.24 -2.27
C PHE A 95 10.86 -15.72 -3.24
N ALA A 96 10.46 -14.94 -4.25
CA ALA A 96 11.39 -14.34 -5.22
C ALA A 96 12.37 -13.36 -4.56
N TYR A 97 11.90 -12.57 -3.58
CA TYR A 97 12.76 -11.67 -2.81
C TYR A 97 13.77 -12.45 -1.97
N THR A 98 13.30 -13.44 -1.22
CA THR A 98 14.17 -14.28 -0.38
C THR A 98 15.26 -14.99 -1.19
N MET A 99 14.95 -15.48 -2.39
CA MET A 99 15.94 -16.12 -3.26
C MET A 99 16.93 -15.13 -3.86
N SER A 100 16.48 -13.95 -4.31
CA SER A 100 17.37 -12.94 -4.91
C SER A 100 18.35 -12.31 -3.92
N HIS A 101 17.99 -12.23 -2.63
CA HIS A 101 18.92 -11.79 -1.58
C HIS A 101 20.08 -12.75 -1.32
N ALA A 102 19.95 -14.04 -1.69
CA ALA A 102 21.01 -15.02 -1.53
C ALA A 102 22.09 -14.94 -2.64
N ASP A 103 21.75 -14.37 -3.82
CA ASP A 103 22.52 -14.52 -5.06
C ASP A 103 23.02 -13.19 -5.69
N HIS A 104 23.52 -12.25 -4.89
CA HIS A 104 24.21 -11.00 -5.30
C HIS A 104 23.40 -9.71 -5.49
N GLU A 105 24.08 -8.62 -5.07
CA GLU A 105 23.84 -7.17 -5.18
C GLU A 105 23.56 -6.62 -6.60
N ASN A 106 23.29 -7.47 -7.59
CA ASN A 106 23.15 -7.07 -8.99
C ASN A 106 21.90 -7.65 -9.69
N SER A 107 20.97 -8.23 -8.93
CA SER A 107 19.66 -8.59 -9.45
C SER A 107 18.85 -7.32 -9.73
N GLY A 108 18.58 -7.08 -11.01
CA GLY A 108 17.81 -5.95 -11.51
C GLY A 108 16.44 -5.78 -10.83
N PRO A 109 15.72 -4.69 -11.11
CA PRO A 109 14.50 -4.29 -10.40
C PRO A 109 13.45 -5.39 -10.45
N PHE A 110 13.41 -6.24 -9.42
CA PHE A 110 12.35 -7.23 -9.24
C PHE A 110 11.07 -6.46 -8.89
N PHE A 111 10.15 -6.44 -9.86
CA PHE A 111 8.83 -5.85 -9.73
C PHE A 111 7.95 -6.82 -8.93
N CYS A 112 7.87 -6.56 -7.64
CA CYS A 112 7.13 -7.38 -6.69
C CYS A 112 5.65 -6.99 -6.70
N ASP A 113 4.93 -7.44 -7.74
CA ASP A 113 3.51 -7.15 -7.95
C ASP A 113 2.66 -7.53 -6.72
N HIS A 114 3.08 -8.53 -5.93
CA HIS A 114 2.38 -8.94 -4.70
C HIS A 114 2.30 -7.83 -3.64
N ILE A 115 3.29 -6.93 -3.58
CA ILE A 115 3.24 -5.75 -2.69
C ILE A 115 2.08 -4.83 -3.09
N VAL A 116 1.84 -4.68 -4.39
CA VAL A 116 0.73 -3.89 -4.91
C VAL A 116 -0.61 -4.61 -4.66
N GLU A 117 -0.66 -5.93 -4.89
CA GLU A 117 -1.85 -6.74 -4.60
C GLU A 117 -2.26 -6.63 -3.12
N GLU A 118 -1.31 -6.73 -2.19
CA GLU A 118 -1.52 -6.58 -0.75
C GLU A 118 -2.07 -5.20 -0.38
N LEU A 119 -1.44 -4.13 -0.88
CA LEU A 119 -1.91 -2.75 -0.64
C LEU A 119 -3.33 -2.54 -1.17
N TYR A 120 -3.63 -3.11 -2.35
CA TYR A 120 -4.95 -2.99 -2.94
C TYR A 120 -6.00 -3.76 -2.14
N GLU A 121 -5.69 -4.97 -1.68
CA GLU A 121 -6.58 -5.76 -0.80
C GLU A 121 -6.92 -4.99 0.48
N GLN A 122 -5.92 -4.51 1.21
CA GLN A 122 -6.15 -3.69 2.42
C GLN A 122 -6.93 -2.40 2.13
N THR A 123 -6.78 -1.82 0.94
CA THR A 123 -7.57 -0.66 0.54
C THR A 123 -9.04 -1.02 0.32
N LEU A 124 -9.31 -2.13 -0.37
CA LEU A 124 -10.68 -2.61 -0.61
C LEU A 124 -11.40 -2.89 0.71
N GLU A 125 -10.72 -3.48 1.69
CA GLU A 125 -11.28 -3.74 3.02
C GLU A 125 -11.70 -2.46 3.76
N GLN A 126 -10.99 -1.35 3.57
CA GLN A 126 -11.32 -0.09 4.22
C GLN A 126 -12.34 0.76 3.46
N VAL A 127 -12.36 0.67 2.13
CA VAL A 127 -13.20 1.53 1.27
C VAL A 127 -14.54 0.86 0.96
N ILE A 128 -14.57 -0.48 0.85
CA ILE A 128 -15.77 -1.26 0.55
C ILE A 128 -16.40 -1.75 1.85
N ASP A 129 -17.23 -0.89 2.45
CA ASP A 129 -18.06 -1.22 3.61
C ASP A 129 -19.56 -1.21 3.23
N PRO A 130 -20.33 -2.29 3.48
CA PRO A 130 -19.85 -3.63 3.83
C PRO A 130 -19.14 -4.31 2.64
N PRO A 131 -18.19 -5.23 2.88
CA PRO A 131 -17.47 -5.91 1.81
C PRO A 131 -18.38 -6.87 1.05
N ASP A 132 -18.47 -6.71 -0.27
CA ASP A 132 -19.05 -7.71 -1.17
C ASP A 132 -17.95 -8.71 -1.59
N PRO A 133 -17.99 -9.97 -1.13
CA PRO A 133 -16.92 -10.93 -1.39
C PRO A 133 -16.74 -11.26 -2.87
N VAL A 134 -17.83 -11.23 -3.66
CA VAL A 134 -17.79 -11.53 -5.09
C VAL A 134 -17.14 -10.39 -5.84
N LEU A 135 -17.54 -9.15 -5.52
CA LEU A 135 -16.94 -7.94 -6.09
C LEU A 135 -15.45 -7.83 -5.72
N VAL A 136 -15.11 -7.97 -4.43
CA VAL A 136 -13.71 -7.90 -3.96
C VAL A 136 -12.85 -8.95 -4.64
N ARG A 137 -13.33 -10.20 -4.76
CA ARG A 137 -12.61 -11.25 -5.49
C ARG A 137 -12.41 -10.90 -6.97
N SER A 138 -13.46 -10.41 -7.63
CA SER A 138 -13.39 -9.99 -9.04
C SER A 138 -12.33 -8.88 -9.23
N LEU A 139 -12.35 -7.86 -8.37
CA LEU A 139 -11.39 -6.75 -8.42
C LEU A 139 -9.95 -7.22 -8.19
N ARG A 140 -9.72 -8.18 -7.29
CA ARG A 140 -8.38 -8.75 -7.06
C ARG A 140 -7.85 -9.49 -8.29
N LEU A 141 -8.69 -10.27 -8.96
CA LEU A 141 -8.30 -10.95 -10.19
C LEU A 141 -7.98 -9.93 -11.29
N ALA A 142 -8.85 -8.94 -11.50
CA ALA A 142 -8.62 -7.87 -12.48
C ALA A 142 -7.34 -7.07 -12.19
N ALA A 143 -7.04 -6.80 -10.91
CA ALA A 143 -5.81 -6.14 -10.49
C ALA A 143 -4.58 -6.97 -10.85
N ARG A 144 -4.58 -8.27 -10.55
CA ARG A 144 -3.48 -9.18 -10.91
C ARG A 144 -3.25 -9.21 -12.42
N ASP A 145 -4.30 -9.35 -13.21
CA ASP A 145 -4.20 -9.38 -14.67
C ASP A 145 -3.66 -8.04 -15.19
N SER A 146 -4.10 -6.92 -14.62
CA SER A 146 -3.62 -5.58 -14.98
C SER A 146 -2.14 -5.39 -14.66
N LEU A 147 -1.68 -5.86 -13.50
CA LEU A 147 -0.27 -5.79 -13.09
C LEU A 147 0.64 -6.59 -14.02
N GLN A 148 0.20 -7.77 -14.48
CA GLN A 148 0.94 -8.57 -15.46
C GLN A 148 1.12 -7.85 -16.80
N LEU A 149 0.18 -6.99 -17.17
CA LEU A 149 0.23 -6.19 -18.41
C LEU A 149 0.98 -4.86 -18.24
N MET A 150 1.40 -4.50 -17.03
CA MET A 150 2.11 -3.24 -16.82
C MET A 150 3.49 -3.26 -17.49
N PRO A 151 3.85 -2.22 -18.27
CA PRO A 151 5.18 -2.10 -18.84
C PRO A 151 6.25 -2.11 -17.75
N ARG A 152 7.03 -3.19 -17.69
CA ARG A 152 8.17 -3.33 -16.79
C ARG A 152 9.34 -2.58 -17.42
N MET A 153 9.95 -1.64 -16.68
CA MET A 153 11.13 -0.92 -17.18
C MET A 153 12.27 -1.92 -17.37
N THR A 154 12.51 -2.34 -18.60
CA THR A 154 13.70 -3.08 -18.99
C THR A 154 14.81 -2.08 -19.28
N SER A 155 15.89 -2.14 -18.50
CA SER A 155 17.14 -1.52 -18.90
C SER A 155 17.70 -2.38 -20.04
N VAL A 156 17.51 -1.96 -21.30
CA VAL A 156 18.31 -2.51 -22.39
C VAL A 156 19.69 -1.87 -22.25
N ALA A 157 20.65 -2.63 -21.73
CA ALA A 157 22.04 -2.23 -21.82
C ALA A 157 22.41 -2.17 -23.31
N LEU A 158 22.77 -0.98 -23.79
CA LEU A 158 23.42 -0.78 -25.08
C LEU A 158 24.93 -0.92 -24.91
#